data_AF-A0A9E5YH33-F1
#
_entry.id   AF-A0A9E5YH33-F1
#
_cell.length_a   1.000
_cell.length_b   1.000
_cell.length_c   1.000
_cell.angle_alpha   90.00
_cell.angle_beta   90.00
_cell.angle_gamma   90.00
#
_symmetry.space_group_name_H-M   'P 1'
#
loop_
_entity.id
_entity.type
_entity.pdbx_description
1 polymer ?
#
loop_
_entity_poly.entity_id
_entity_poly.type
_entity_poly.pdbx_seq_one_letter_code
_entity_poly.pdbx_strand_id
1 'polypeptide(L)'
;MENKEKKTSGIEEAAEDLFNFATDHEDVKWLMEHLPKEADIERGKVEYELRMLKIISVGWSLSYYLENHFHKLLELYWQAVNEFSQS
;
A
#
# COMPACT_ATOMS: atom_id res chain seq x y z
N MET A 1 32.98 -5.85 -17.62
CA MET A 1 32.16 -5.09 -16.66
C MET A 1 31.15 -6.08 -16.09
N GLU A 2 31.42 -6.61 -14.91
CA GLU A 2 30.47 -7.49 -14.21
C GLU A 2 29.24 -6.66 -13.84
N ASN A 3 28.11 -6.99 -14.45
CA ASN A 3 26.81 -6.48 -14.06
C ASN A 3 26.46 -7.16 -12.74
N LYS A 4 26.84 -6.55 -11.61
CA LYS A 4 26.35 -6.98 -10.30
C LYS A 4 24.87 -6.66 -10.26
N GLU A 5 24.05 -7.62 -10.65
CA GLU A 5 22.65 -7.67 -10.23
C GLU A 5 22.64 -7.45 -8.73
N LYS A 6 22.21 -6.26 -8.33
CA LYS A 6 22.07 -5.86 -6.95
C LYS A 6 20.95 -6.74 -6.43
N LYS A 7 21.29 -7.88 -5.80
CA LYS A 7 20.33 -8.71 -5.08
C LYS A 7 19.67 -7.79 -4.06
N THR A 8 18.50 -7.27 -4.39
CA THR A 8 17.61 -6.65 -3.44
C THR A 8 17.42 -7.65 -2.31
N SER A 9 17.61 -7.19 -1.08
CA SER A 9 17.39 -8.06 0.08
C SER A 9 15.91 -8.49 0.08
N GLY A 10 15.59 -9.68 0.58
CA GLY A 10 14.18 -10.13 0.64
C GLY A 10 13.25 -9.18 1.43
N ILE A 11 13.82 -8.29 2.25
CA ILE A 11 13.09 -7.22 2.94
C ILE A 11 12.70 -6.09 1.98
N GLU A 12 13.55 -5.74 1.02
CA GLU A 12 13.26 -4.71 0.01
C GLU A 12 12.17 -5.20 -0.95
N GLU A 13 12.26 -6.45 -1.41
CA GLU A 13 11.23 -7.08 -2.25
C GLU A 13 9.89 -7.16 -1.52
N ALA A 14 9.88 -7.59 -0.25
CA ALA A 14 8.66 -7.60 0.56
C ALA A 14 8.06 -6.20 0.76
N ALA A 15 8.89 -5.16 0.91
CA ALA A 15 8.41 -3.79 1.05
C ALA A 15 7.72 -3.30 -0.22
N GLU A 16 8.33 -3.59 -1.38
CA GLU A 16 7.80 -3.27 -2.70
C GLU A 16 6.48 -4.00 -2.97
N ASP A 17 6.41 -5.30 -2.69
CA ASP A 17 5.19 -6.09 -2.84
C ASP A 17 4.03 -5.56 -1.97
N LEU A 18 4.32 -5.20 -0.72
CA LEU A 18 3.32 -4.63 0.19
C LEU A 18 2.87 -3.23 -0.23
N PHE A 19 3.77 -2.41 -0.76
CA PHE A 19 3.44 -1.12 -1.34
C PHE A 19 2.56 -1.26 -2.58
N ASN A 20 2.93 -2.16 -3.51
CA ASN A 20 2.16 -2.46 -4.72
C ASN A 20 0.76 -2.98 -4.35
N PHE A 21 0.69 -3.91 -3.40
CA PHE A 21 -0.59 -4.38 -2.86
C PHE A 21 -1.42 -3.23 -2.29
N ALA A 22 -0.84 -2.36 -1.48
CA ALA A 22 -1.54 -1.25 -0.83
C ALA A 22 -2.05 -0.19 -1.81
N THR A 23 -1.36 0.01 -2.93
CA THR A 23 -1.70 1.00 -3.97
C THR A 23 -2.52 0.42 -5.12
N ASP A 24 -2.62 -0.91 -5.21
CA ASP A 24 -3.49 -1.57 -6.17
C ASP A 24 -4.97 -1.17 -5.96
N HIS A 25 -5.61 -0.84 -7.07
CA HIS A 25 -6.94 -0.26 -7.10
C HIS A 25 -8.04 -1.26 -7.50
N GLU A 26 -7.71 -2.50 -7.86
CA GLU A 26 -8.69 -3.50 -8.27
C GLU A 26 -9.64 -3.84 -7.11
N ASP A 27 -9.09 -4.05 -5.91
CA ASP A 27 -9.89 -4.32 -4.71
C ASP A 27 -10.88 -3.19 -4.39
N VAL A 28 -10.43 -1.93 -4.56
CA VAL A 28 -11.27 -0.75 -4.29
C VAL A 28 -12.36 -0.62 -5.35
N LYS A 29 -12.04 -0.85 -6.63
CA LYS A 29 -13.04 -0.86 -7.71
C LYS A 29 -14.09 -1.93 -7.46
N TRP A 30 -13.67 -3.14 -7.11
CA TRP A 30 -14.57 -4.23 -6.76
C TRP A 30 -15.51 -3.81 -5.62
N LEU A 31 -14.99 -3.21 -4.54
CA LEU A 31 -15.82 -2.73 -3.44
C LEU A 31 -16.82 -1.64 -3.88
N MET A 32 -16.39 -0.69 -4.71
CA MET A 32 -17.24 0.40 -5.22
C MET A 32 -18.38 -0.10 -6.11
N GLU A 33 -18.17 -1.16 -6.87
CA GLU A 33 -19.18 -1.80 -7.73
C GLU A 33 -20.31 -2.46 -6.93
N HIS A 34 -20.00 -2.92 -5.71
CA HIS A 34 -20.96 -3.56 -4.82
C HIS A 34 -21.76 -2.56 -3.96
N LEU A 35 -21.42 -1.27 -3.99
CA LEU A 35 -22.20 -0.24 -3.29
C LEU A 35 -23.53 0.00 -4.01
N PRO A 36 -24.67 0.11 -3.28
CA PRO A 36 -25.98 0.37 -3.86
C PRO A 36 -25.98 1.59 -4.78
N LYS A 37 -26.56 1.47 -5.98
CA LYS A 37 -26.56 2.55 -6.98
C LYS A 37 -27.39 3.75 -6.52
N GLU A 38 -28.37 3.49 -5.67
CA GLU A 38 -29.32 4.45 -5.11
C GLU A 38 -28.79 5.16 -3.86
N ALA A 39 -27.60 4.78 -3.37
CA ALA A 39 -27.00 5.43 -2.22
C ALA A 39 -26.62 6.89 -2.54
N ASP A 40 -27.06 7.82 -1.68
CA ASP A 40 -26.68 9.23 -1.75
C ASP A 40 -25.26 9.43 -1.21
N ILE A 41 -24.28 9.01 -2.03
CA ILE A 41 -22.85 9.09 -1.71
C ILE A 41 -22.07 9.73 -2.85
N GLU A 42 -21.07 10.52 -2.49
CA GLU A 42 -20.12 11.05 -3.46
C GLU A 42 -19.08 9.98 -3.80
N ARG A 43 -19.43 9.10 -4.76
CA ARG A 43 -18.65 7.89 -5.10
C ARG A 43 -17.16 8.15 -5.33
N GLY A 44 -16.81 9.26 -6.00
CA GLY A 44 -15.41 9.63 -6.21
C GLY A 44 -14.65 9.92 -4.91
N LYS A 45 -15.28 10.57 -3.94
CA LYS A 45 -14.68 10.78 -2.60
C LYS A 45 -14.58 9.47 -1.84
N VAL A 46 -15.63 8.64 -1.86
CA VAL A 46 -15.60 7.34 -1.17
C VAL A 46 -14.48 6.46 -1.72
N GLU A 47 -14.31 6.39 -3.04
CA GLU A 47 -13.22 5.67 -3.69
C GLU A 47 -11.85 6.19 -3.26
N TYR A 48 -11.68 7.51 -3.18
CA TYR A 48 -10.44 8.14 -2.72
C TYR A 48 -10.12 7.81 -1.24
N GLU A 49 -11.11 7.95 -0.36
CA GLU A 49 -10.97 7.60 1.06
C GLU A 49 -10.63 6.12 1.25
N LEU A 50 -11.27 5.22 0.49
CA LEU A 50 -10.97 3.78 0.54
C LEU A 50 -9.52 3.47 0.13
N ARG A 51 -8.99 4.16 -0.89
CA ARG A 51 -7.58 4.01 -1.30
C ARG A 51 -6.63 4.44 -0.20
N MET A 52 -6.86 5.61 0.40
CA MET A 52 -6.03 6.08 1.52
C MET A 52 -6.12 5.14 2.72
N LEU A 53 -7.33 4.65 3.04
CA LEU A 53 -7.56 3.73 4.13
C LEU A 53 -6.80 2.41 3.92
N LYS A 54 -6.73 1.88 2.69
CA LYS A 54 -5.96 0.67 2.36
C LYS A 54 -4.47 0.86 2.67
N ILE A 55 -3.88 1.96 2.22
CA ILE A 55 -2.47 2.32 2.49
C ILE A 55 -2.22 2.39 4.00
N ILE A 56 -3.01 3.18 4.73
CA ILE A 56 -2.81 3.35 6.17
C ILE A 56 -3.00 2.02 6.92
N SER A 57 -3.99 1.22 6.51
CA SER A 57 -4.28 -0.08 7.15
C SER A 57 -3.14 -1.08 7.00
N VAL A 58 -2.49 -1.13 5.83
CA VAL A 58 -1.31 -1.99 5.62
C VAL A 58 -0.15 -1.52 6.49
N GLY A 59 0.18 -0.22 6.49
CA GLY A 59 1.25 0.33 7.33
C GLY A 59 1.01 0.13 8.84
N TRP A 60 -0.23 0.27 9.30
CA TRP A 60 -0.62 -0.05 10.68
C TRP A 60 -0.51 -1.53 11.00
N SER A 61 -0.94 -2.40 10.08
CA SER A 61 -0.82 -3.85 10.27
C SER A 61 0.65 -4.28 10.37
N LEU A 62 1.53 -3.73 9.53
CA LEU A 62 2.97 -3.98 9.63
C LEU A 62 3.53 -3.54 10.99
N SER A 63 3.16 -2.33 11.43
CA SER A 63 3.58 -1.80 12.74
C SER A 63 3.11 -2.68 13.90
N TYR A 64 1.88 -3.18 13.82
CA TYR A 64 1.26 -3.99 14.87
C TYR A 64 1.81 -5.42 14.93
N TYR A 65 1.88 -6.11 13.79
CA TYR A 65 2.24 -7.53 13.76
C TYR A 65 3.74 -7.79 13.78
N LEU A 66 4.56 -6.85 13.29
CA LEU A 66 6.01 -7.07 13.16
C LEU A 66 6.82 -6.50 14.33
N GLU A 67 6.20 -5.65 15.16
CA GLU A 67 6.81 -5.01 16.32
C GLU A 67 8.26 -4.55 16.02
N ASN A 68 9.23 -4.95 16.85
CA ASN A 68 10.64 -4.57 16.72
C ASN A 68 11.45 -5.47 15.76
N HIS A 69 10.86 -6.53 15.20
CA HIS A 69 11.60 -7.53 14.44
C HIS A 69 11.88 -7.11 13.00
N PHE A 70 11.08 -6.19 12.43
CA PHE A 70 11.18 -5.80 11.02
C PHE A 70 11.01 -4.29 10.81
N HIS A 71 11.67 -3.48 11.65
CA HIS A 71 11.65 -2.01 11.52
C HIS A 71 12.03 -1.54 10.11
N LYS A 72 13.00 -2.21 9.47
CA LYS A 72 13.45 -1.84 8.12
C LYS A 72 12.37 -2.03 7.05
N LEU A 73 11.53 -3.06 7.19
CA LEU A 73 10.40 -3.29 6.27
C LEU A 73 9.38 -2.16 6.37
N LEU A 74 9.03 -1.77 7.60
CA LEU A 74 8.11 -0.67 7.87
C LEU A 74 8.64 0.67 7.33
N GLU A 75 9.93 0.94 7.55
CA GLU A 75 10.61 2.15 7.04
C GLU A 75 10.55 2.21 5.52
N LEU A 76 10.90 1.11 4.83
CA LEU A 76 10.88 1.04 3.37
C LEU A 76 9.47 1.20 2.80
N TYR A 77 8.47 0.57 3.44
CA TYR A 77 7.07 0.73 3.06
C TYR A 77 6.64 2.20 3.10
N TRP A 78 6.86 2.90 4.22
CA TRP A 78 6.48 4.30 4.36
C TRP A 78 7.31 5.24 3.48
N GLN A 79 8.58 4.90 3.21
CA GLN A 79 9.39 5.64 2.26
C GLN A 79 8.77 5.57 0.85
N ALA A 80 8.39 4.38 0.38
CA ALA A 80 7.73 4.21 -0.92
C ALA A 80 6.38 4.98 -0.98
N VAL A 81 5.58 4.95 0.09
CA VAL A 81 4.34 5.74 0.18
C VAL A 81 4.63 7.24 0.12
N ASN A 82 5.67 7.73 0.80
CA ASN A 82 6.05 9.13 0.76
C ASN A 82 6.51 9.54 -0.65
N GLU A 83 7.33 8.72 -1.31
CA GLU A 83 7.77 8.96 -2.70
C GLU A 83 6.57 9.01 -3.65
N PHE A 84 5.63 8.08 -3.52
CA PHE A 84 4.37 8.06 -4.27
C PHE A 84 3.50 9.30 -4.03
N SER A 85 3.51 9.86 -2.81
CA SER A 85 2.75 11.08 -2.51
C SER A 85 3.32 12.36 -3.15
N GLN A 86 4.57 12.30 -3.63
CA GLN A 86 5.28 13.43 -4.23
C GLN A 86 5.26 13.43 -5.76
N SER A 87 4.77 12.34 -6.37
CA SER A 87 4.58 12.21 -7.83
C SER A 87 3.20 12.68 -8.27
#